data_AF-A0A950VSS0-F1
#
_entry.id   AF-A0A950VSS0-F1
#
_cell.length_a   1.000
_cell.length_b   1.000
_cell.length_c   1.000
_cell.angle_alpha   90.00
_cell.angle_beta   90.00
_cell.angle_gamma   90.00
#
_symmetry.space_group_name_H-M   'P 1'
#
loop_
_entity.id
_entity.type
_entity.pdbx_description
1 polymer ?
#
loop_
_entity_poly.entity_id
_entity_poly.type
_entity_poly.pdbx_seq_one_letter_code
_entity_poly.pdbx_strand_id
1 'polypeptide(L)' 'MKLLELNVPDEVASRIEEAAQLRGLTVEQLLQYSVEEKLQRDAEFSRAVDHVIEKNAELYRRLS' A
#
# COMPACT_ATOMS: atom_id res chain seq x y z
N MET A 1 14.74 11.05 -8.74
CA MET A 1 13.66 11.42 -7.81
C MET A 1 12.60 12.18 -8.59
N LYS A 2 11.33 11.96 -8.27
CA LYS A 2 10.20 12.68 -8.88
C LYS A 2 9.41 13.36 -7.76
N LEU A 3 9.12 14.64 -7.91
CA LEU A 3 8.28 15.38 -6.96
C LEU A 3 6.81 15.16 -7.32
N LEU A 4 5.98 14.95 -6.31
CA LEU A 4 4.54 14.85 -6.45
C LEU A 4 3.92 15.94 -5.59
N GLU A 5 3.05 16.74 -6.18
CA GLU A 5 2.21 17.70 -5.46
C GLU A 5 0.83 17.08 -5.28
N LEU A 6 0.30 17.17 -4.05
CA LEU A 6 -0.99 16.63 -3.71
C LEU A 6 -1.87 17.75 -3.20
N ASN A 7 -3.01 17.97 -3.85
CA ASN A 7 -4.01 18.91 -3.37
C ASN A 7 -5.01 18.15 -2.49
N VAL A 8 -5.09 18.53 -1.22
CA VAL A 8 -5.98 17.92 -0.22
C VAL A 8 -6.70 19.02 0.56
N PRO A 9 -7.89 18.75 1.12
CA PRO A 9 -8.51 19.69 2.05
C PRO A 9 -7.62 20.00 3.23
N ASP A 10 -7.68 21.23 3.76
CA ASP A 10 -6.87 21.67 4.90
C ASP A 10 -7.00 20.73 6.10
N GLU A 11 -8.22 20.26 6.37
CA GLU A 11 -8.52 19.29 7.43
C GLU A 11 -7.73 17.97 7.27
N VAL A 12 -7.54 17.54 6.03
CA VAL A 12 -6.75 16.34 5.72
C VAL A 12 -5.26 16.62 5.90
N ALA A 13 -4.78 17.79 5.46
CA ALA A 13 -3.40 18.21 5.66
C ALA A 13 -3.04 18.26 7.16
N SER A 14 -3.87 18.89 7.99
CA SER A 14 -3.65 18.96 9.44
C SER A 14 -3.60 17.57 10.09
N ARG A 15 -4.47 16.64 9.67
CA ARG A 15 -4.45 15.26 10.18
C ARG A 15 -3.18 14.50 9.78
N ILE A 16 -2.63 14.77 8.60
CA ILE A 16 -1.36 14.19 8.16
C ILE A 16 -0.20 14.74 8.99
N GLU A 17 -0.19 16.05 9.24
CA GLU A 17 0.81 16.72 10.08
C GLU A 17 0.79 16.18 11.52
N GLU A 18 -0.38 16.08 12.14
CA GLU A 18 -0.55 15.48 13.47
C GLU A 18 -0.05 14.03 13.49
N ALA A 19 -0.41 13.23 12.48
CA ALA A 19 0.03 11.84 12.38
C ALA A 19 1.54 11.69 12.25
N ALA A 20 2.20 12.63 11.56
CA ALA A 20 3.65 12.67 11.40
C ALA A 20 4.33 13.05 12.73
N GLN A 21 3.82 14.11 13.38
CA GLN A 21 4.31 14.55 14.69
C GLN A 21 4.22 13.47 15.76
N LEU A 22 3.08 12.77 15.85
CA LEU A 22 2.88 11.67 16.81
C LEU A 22 3.90 10.54 16.64
N ARG A 23 4.48 10.39 15.45
CA ARG A 23 5.47 9.36 15.11
C ARG A 23 6.90 9.90 15.07
N GLY A 24 7.11 11.19 15.34
CA GLY A 24 8.42 11.84 15.24
C GLY A 24 8.98 11.87 13.81
N LEU A 25 8.11 11.90 12.80
CA LEU A 25 8.46 11.90 11.38
C LEU A 25 8.12 13.24 10.75
N THR A 26 8.75 13.55 9.60
CA THR A 26 8.23 14.60 8.71
C THR A 26 7.02 14.09 7.93
N VAL A 27 6.23 15.00 7.37
CA VAL A 27 5.09 14.66 6.51
C VAL A 27 5.54 13.86 5.30
N GLU A 28 6.66 14.25 4.68
CA GLU A 28 7.24 13.55 3.52
C GLU A 28 7.63 12.12 3.86
N GLN A 29 8.29 11.90 5.01
CA GLN A 29 8.67 10.57 5.47
C GLN A 29 7.45 9.70 5.72
N LEU A 30 6.45 10.23 6.44
CA LEU A 30 5.21 9.51 6.71
C LEU A 30 4.51 9.10 5.40
N LEU A 31 4.37 10.02 4.45
CA LEU A 31 3.72 9.76 3.17
C LEU A 31 4.52 8.77 2.33
N GLN A 32 5.85 8.89 2.29
CA GLN A 32 6.70 7.96 1.56
C GLN A 32 6.52 6.53 2.09
N TYR A 33 6.66 6.33 3.40
CA TYR A 33 6.48 5.00 4.01
C TYR A 33 5.07 4.46 3.78
N SER A 34 4.04 5.31 3.91
CA SER A 34 2.65 4.89 3.72
C SER A 34 2.36 4.45 2.28
N VAL A 35 2.93 5.13 1.29
CA VAL A 35 2.78 4.77 -0.13
C VAL A 35 3.52 3.49 -0.45
N GLU A 36 4.77 3.37 0.01
CA GLU A 36 5.59 2.16 -0.20
C GLU A 36 4.94 0.93 0.44
N GLU A 37 4.48 1.03 1.70
CA GLU A 37 3.78 -0.04 2.40
C GLU A 37 2.52 -0.46 1.65
N LYS A 38 1.70 0.51 1.21
CA LYS A 38 0.46 0.22 0.48
C LYS A 38 0.74 -0.53 -0.82
N LEU A 39 1.70 -0.04 -1.62
CA LEU A 39 2.07 -0.67 -2.89
C LEU A 39 2.62 -2.09 -2.69
N GLN A 40 3.44 -2.28 -1.66
CA GLN A 40 3.96 -3.61 -1.32
C GLN A 40 2.84 -4.57 -0.91
N ARG A 41 1.93 -4.13 -0.03
CA ARG A 41 0.82 -4.97 0.44
C ARG A 41 -0.12 -5.37 -0.70
N ASP A 42 -0.43 -4.45 -1.60
CA ASP A 42 -1.28 -4.73 -2.76
C ASP A 42 -0.60 -5.74 -3.71
N ALA A 43 0.72 -5.62 -3.91
CA ALA A 43 1.49 -6.58 -4.71
C ALA A 43 1.61 -7.97 -4.05
N GLU A 44 1.76 -8.03 -2.73
CA GLU A 44 1.75 -9.29 -1.97
C GLU A 44 0.38 -9.97 -2.05
N PHE A 45 -0.71 -9.20 -1.90
CA PHE A 45 -2.06 -9.72 -2.03
C PHE A 45 -2.31 -10.30 -3.42
N SER A 46 -1.97 -9.56 -4.49
CA SER A 46 -2.13 -10.06 -5.87
C SER A 46 -1.40 -11.38 -6.08
N ARG A 47 -0.14 -11.48 -5.63
CA ARG A 47 0.65 -12.71 -5.74
C ARG A 47 0.02 -13.89 -4.99
N ALA A 48 -0.52 -13.65 -3.80
CA ALA A 48 -1.21 -14.69 -3.03
C ALA A 48 -2.48 -15.18 -3.75
N VAL A 49 -3.26 -14.28 -4.33
CA VAL A 49 -4.46 -14.62 -5.11
C VAL A 49 -4.08 -15.46 -6.34
N ASP A 50 -3.08 -15.02 -7.11
CA ASP A 50 -2.61 -15.73 -8.30
C ASP A 50 -2.14 -17.15 -7.95
N HIS A 51 -1.37 -17.28 -6.86
CA HIS A 51 -0.90 -18.56 -6.36
C HIS A 51 -2.05 -19.51 -6.00
N VAL A 52 -3.07 -19.03 -5.29
CA VAL A 52 -4.22 -19.84 -4.88
C VAL A 52 -5.04 -20.28 -6.10
N ILE A 53 -5.27 -19.38 -7.07
CA ILE A 53 -5.99 -19.70 -8.31
C ILE A 53 -5.23 -20.76 -9.11
N GLU A 54 -3.93 -20.60 -9.29
CA GLU A 54 -3.10 -21.55 -10.03
C GLU A 54 -3.10 -22.93 -9.37
N LYS A 55 -2.94 -23.00 -8.04
CA LYS A 55 -2.97 -24.25 -7.29
C LYS A 55 -4.33 -24.94 -7.37
N ASN A 56 -5.42 -24.19 -7.28
CA ASN A 56 -6.76 -24.76 -7.43
C ASN A 56 -6.99 -25.30 -8.85
N ALA A 57 -6.56 -24.57 -9.88
CA ALA A 57 -6.63 -25.04 -11.26
C ALA A 57 -5.83 -26.34 -11.46
N GLU A 58 -4.64 -26.45 -10.85
CA GLU A 58 -3.84 -27.66 -10.85
C GLU A 58 -4.55 -28.83 -10.16
N LEU A 59 -5.17 -28.60 -9.00
CA LEU A 59 -5.92 -29.61 -8.26
C LEU A 59 -7.13 -30.12 -9.07
N TYR A 60 -7.90 -29.21 -9.67
CA TYR A 60 -9.04 -29.59 -10.52
C TYR A 60 -8.59 -30.43 -11.73
N ARG A 61 -7.47 -30.09 -12.38
CA ARG A 61 -6.90 -30.90 -13.47
C ARG A 61 -6.47 -32.29 -13.05
N ARG A 62 -6.08 -32.49 -11.79
CA ARG A 62 -5.63 -33.79 -11.26
C ARG A 62 -6.78 -34.68 -10.81
N LEU A 63 -7.96 -34.10 -10.58
CA LEU A 63 -9.16 -34.81 -10.14
C LEU A 63 -10.08 -35.23 -11.31
N SER A 64 -9.76 -34.82 -12.54
CA SER A 64 -10.36 -35.29 -13.80
C SER A 64 -9.54 -36.39 -14.43
#